data_AF-A0A6A6ILJ5-F1
#
_entry.id   AF-A0A6A6ILJ5-F1
#
_cell.length_a   1.000
_cell.length_b   1.000
_cell.length_c   1.000
_cell.angle_alpha   90.00
_cell.angle_beta   90.00
_cell.angle_gamma   90.00
#
_symmetry.space_group_name_H-M   'P 1'
#
loop_
_entity.id
_entity.type
_entity.pdbx_description
1 polymer ?
#
loop_
_entity_poly.entity_id
_entity_poly.type
_entity_poly.pdbx_seq_one_letter_code
_entity_poly.pdbx_strand_id
1 'polypeptide(L)'
;MNNYWLESNNNIAIPLKDSMKLINGLKPVKPFRGQLQYNNLSYEIASHVIKELSGQTWSEMLQSRLFDPLEMKRTGTHENFAGPDKEYVGVYLNHVGTVHIDVSLTDGQLNIIFQGLPDEVWPLHHWEHDIFTWLPESRDAVASRGRFTFQSPDYYKIKFGISDDGQVESLTWIHEGWNVPEGEDFFKVGTQKATQKEFGQQEPLQGPKLS
;
A
#
# COMPACT_ATOMS: atom_id res chain seq x y z
N MET A 1 5.10 16.05 -8.69
CA MET A 1 5.91 15.90 -9.94
C MET A 1 4.98 16.06 -11.14
N ASN A 2 5.40 16.73 -12.21
CA ASN A 2 4.61 17.01 -13.42
C ASN A 2 4.86 15.92 -14.48
N ASN A 3 4.39 14.70 -14.24
CA ASN A 3 4.69 13.55 -15.12
C ASN A 3 3.40 13.01 -15.75
N TYR A 4 3.42 12.80 -17.07
CA TYR A 4 2.33 12.14 -17.80
C TYR A 4 2.82 11.13 -18.83
N TRP A 5 1.86 10.29 -19.22
CA TRP A 5 1.93 8.92 -19.73
C TRP A 5 2.18 8.83 -21.23
N LEU A 6 3.16 8.03 -21.66
CA LEU A 6 3.36 7.77 -23.10
C LEU A 6 3.61 6.29 -23.44
N GLU A 7 3.80 5.44 -22.45
CA GLU A 7 3.99 4.00 -22.63
C GLU A 7 3.12 3.19 -21.65
N SER A 8 3.02 1.88 -21.90
CA SER A 8 2.43 0.93 -20.96
C SER A 8 3.21 0.91 -19.63
N ASN A 9 2.54 0.52 -18.54
CA ASN A 9 3.13 0.34 -17.20
C ASN A 9 3.62 1.63 -16.51
N ASN A 10 2.93 2.76 -16.70
CA ASN A 10 3.30 4.04 -16.07
C ASN A 10 4.70 4.58 -16.44
N ASN A 11 5.30 4.11 -17.53
CA ASN A 11 6.61 4.59 -17.94
C ASN A 11 6.52 5.97 -18.63
N ILE A 12 7.42 6.88 -18.22
CA ILE A 12 7.50 8.23 -18.78
C ILE A 12 8.54 8.22 -19.89
N ALA A 13 8.09 8.01 -21.13
CA ALA A 13 8.97 7.97 -22.29
C ALA A 13 9.39 9.36 -22.80
N ILE A 14 8.55 10.39 -22.60
CA ILE A 14 8.86 11.77 -23.02
C ILE A 14 8.43 12.74 -21.91
N PRO A 15 9.26 13.75 -21.57
CA PRO A 15 8.90 14.78 -20.61
C PRO A 15 7.67 15.60 -21.04
N LEU A 16 6.89 16.05 -20.06
CA LEU A 16 5.67 16.86 -20.27
C LEU A 16 5.88 18.10 -21.15
N LYS A 17 7.05 18.75 -21.04
CA LYS A 17 7.37 19.94 -21.85
C LYS A 17 7.47 19.64 -23.35
N ASP A 18 7.64 18.37 -23.72
CA ASP A 18 7.86 17.92 -25.09
C ASP A 18 6.70 17.04 -25.62
N SER A 19 5.74 16.63 -24.77
CA SER A 19 4.58 15.80 -25.16
C SER A 19 3.74 16.44 -26.28
N MET A 20 3.42 17.73 -26.18
CA MET A 20 2.67 18.43 -27.24
C MET A 20 3.45 18.54 -28.56
N LYS A 21 4.79 18.60 -28.52
CA LYS A 21 5.61 18.58 -29.75
C LYS A 21 5.50 17.22 -30.45
N LEU A 22 5.54 16.13 -29.67
CA LEU A 22 5.29 14.79 -30.20
C LEU A 22 3.89 14.72 -30.82
N ILE A 23 2.85 15.07 -30.06
CA ILE A 23 1.45 14.95 -30.47
C ILE A 23 1.19 15.71 -31.78
N ASN A 24 1.71 16.94 -31.90
CA ASN A 24 1.59 17.75 -33.11
C ASN A 24 2.36 17.19 -34.32
N GLY A 25 3.37 16.34 -34.10
CA GLY A 25 4.14 15.68 -35.16
C GLY A 25 3.49 14.39 -35.69
N LEU A 26 2.44 13.87 -35.05
CA LEU A 26 1.79 12.62 -35.44
C LEU A 26 0.93 12.79 -36.69
N LYS A 27 1.00 11.79 -37.58
CA LYS A 27 0.15 11.74 -38.78
C LYS A 27 -1.23 11.19 -38.41
N PRO A 28 -2.33 11.86 -38.77
CA PRO A 28 -3.67 11.31 -38.60
C PRO A 28 -3.84 10.02 -39.39
N VAL A 29 -4.29 8.95 -38.72
CA VAL A 29 -4.56 7.64 -39.37
C VAL A 29 -5.98 7.55 -39.94
N LYS A 30 -6.89 8.44 -39.50
CA LYS A 30 -8.30 8.50 -39.91
C LYS A 30 -8.77 9.96 -40.03
N PRO A 31 -9.80 10.25 -40.84
CA PRO A 31 -10.43 11.57 -40.86
C PRO A 31 -10.97 11.97 -39.49
N PHE A 32 -10.95 13.27 -39.20
CA PHE A 32 -11.54 13.80 -37.97
C PHE A 32 -13.02 13.41 -37.86
N ARG A 33 -13.40 12.83 -36.71
CA ARG A 33 -14.75 12.28 -36.45
C ARG A 33 -15.22 11.21 -37.45
N GLY A 34 -14.31 10.58 -38.18
CA GLY A 34 -14.65 9.52 -39.14
C GLY A 34 -14.98 8.17 -38.48
N GLN A 35 -14.32 7.86 -37.36
CA GLN A 35 -14.57 6.65 -36.57
C GLN A 35 -14.03 6.80 -35.14
N LEU A 36 -14.54 6.01 -34.21
CA LEU A 36 -13.98 5.88 -32.86
C LEU A 36 -12.64 5.14 -32.91
N GLN A 37 -11.64 5.66 -32.21
CA GLN A 37 -10.37 4.97 -31.97
C GLN A 37 -9.94 5.19 -30.53
N TYR A 38 -9.61 4.09 -29.84
CA TYR A 38 -8.99 4.18 -28.52
C TYR A 38 -7.59 4.76 -28.67
N ASN A 39 -7.29 5.80 -27.89
CA ASN A 39 -6.01 6.49 -27.92
C ASN A 39 -5.73 7.14 -26.56
N ASN A 40 -4.69 6.68 -25.87
CA ASN A 40 -4.25 7.26 -24.59
C ASN A 40 -3.77 8.71 -24.72
N LEU A 41 -3.25 9.10 -25.89
CA LEU A 41 -2.76 10.46 -26.13
C LEU A 41 -3.88 11.50 -26.05
N SER A 42 -5.13 11.12 -26.30
CA SER A 42 -6.27 12.03 -26.15
C SER A 42 -6.47 12.46 -24.69
N TYR A 43 -6.21 11.56 -23.74
CA TYR A 43 -6.26 11.88 -22.31
C TYR A 43 -5.08 12.79 -21.91
N GLU A 44 -3.93 12.65 -22.56
CA GLU A 44 -2.81 13.57 -22.38
C GLU A 44 -3.15 14.98 -22.89
N ILE A 45 -3.79 15.11 -24.06
CA ILE A 45 -4.27 16.42 -24.52
C ILE A 45 -5.24 17.05 -23.51
N ALA A 46 -6.15 16.24 -22.95
CA ALA A 46 -7.07 16.73 -21.91
C ALA A 46 -6.32 17.21 -20.66
N SER A 47 -5.24 16.55 -20.24
CA SER A 47 -4.40 16.97 -19.11
C SER A 47 -3.77 18.34 -19.34
N HIS A 48 -3.28 18.61 -20.56
CA HIS A 48 -2.76 19.91 -20.96
C HIS A 48 -3.83 21.01 -20.97
N VAL A 49 -5.00 20.73 -21.52
CA VAL A 49 -6.12 21.69 -21.56
C VAL A 49 -6.57 22.06 -20.14
N ILE A 50 -6.65 21.07 -19.25
CA ILE A 50 -6.95 21.29 -17.83
C ILE A 50 -5.94 22.26 -17.23
N LYS A 51 -4.65 21.97 -17.38
CA LYS A 51 -3.58 22.78 -16.82
C LYS A 51 -3.57 24.22 -17.35
N GLU A 52 -3.80 24.40 -18.64
CA GLU A 52 -3.83 25.73 -19.26
C GLU A 52 -5.03 26.55 -18.78
N LEU A 53 -6.20 25.94 -18.63
CA LEU A 53 -7.43 26.66 -18.26
C LEU A 53 -7.57 26.89 -16.75
N SER A 54 -7.10 25.98 -15.91
CA SER A 54 -7.28 26.05 -14.46
C SER A 54 -6.03 26.46 -13.68
N GLY A 55 -4.85 26.35 -14.29
CA GLY A 55 -3.56 26.45 -13.59
C GLY A 55 -3.23 25.23 -12.72
N GLN A 56 -4.14 24.26 -12.59
CA GLN A 56 -3.98 23.04 -11.80
C GLN A 56 -3.53 21.88 -12.68
N THR A 57 -2.69 21.01 -12.15
CA THR A 57 -2.41 19.72 -12.78
C THR A 57 -3.65 18.83 -12.77
N TRP A 58 -3.70 17.84 -13.66
CA TRP A 58 -4.77 16.83 -13.65
C TRP A 58 -4.83 16.06 -12.31
N SER A 59 -3.68 15.80 -11.69
CA SER A 59 -3.62 15.19 -10.35
C SER A 59 -4.32 16.04 -9.29
N GLU A 60 -4.02 17.33 -9.23
CA GLU A 60 -4.66 18.26 -8.26
C GLU A 60 -6.16 18.41 -8.54
N MET A 61 -6.56 18.40 -9.82
CA MET A 61 -7.96 18.41 -10.20
C MET A 61 -8.66 17.13 -9.71
N LEU A 62 -8.09 15.95 -9.96
CA LEU A 62 -8.69 14.70 -9.49
C LEU A 62 -8.80 14.65 -7.97
N GLN A 63 -7.75 15.08 -7.26
CA GLN A 63 -7.78 15.14 -5.80
C GLN A 63 -8.95 16.01 -5.33
N SER A 64 -9.00 17.25 -5.78
CA SER A 64 -9.97 18.24 -5.28
C SER A 64 -11.41 18.05 -5.79
N ARG A 65 -11.60 17.43 -6.96
CA ARG A 65 -12.93 17.30 -7.61
C ARG A 65 -13.53 15.91 -7.50
N LEU A 66 -12.72 14.89 -7.22
CA LEU A 66 -13.16 13.50 -7.20
C LEU A 66 -12.76 12.78 -5.93
N PHE A 67 -11.47 12.74 -5.59
CA PHE A 67 -11.00 11.93 -4.46
C PHE A 67 -11.45 12.50 -3.12
N ASP A 68 -11.24 13.79 -2.87
CA ASP A 68 -11.64 14.41 -1.59
C ASP A 68 -13.17 14.39 -1.39
N PRO A 69 -14.01 14.79 -2.38
CA PRO A 69 -15.46 14.79 -2.18
C PRO A 69 -16.09 13.40 -2.02
N LEU A 70 -15.41 12.35 -2.49
CA LEU A 70 -15.85 10.96 -2.37
C LEU A 70 -15.10 10.21 -1.25
N GLU A 71 -14.30 10.91 -0.45
CA GLU A 71 -13.49 10.34 0.64
C GLU A 71 -12.59 9.17 0.19
N MET A 72 -12.05 9.23 -1.02
CA MET A 72 -11.15 8.23 -1.60
C MET A 72 -9.74 8.35 -1.02
N LYS A 73 -9.59 8.08 0.28
CA LYS A 73 -8.35 8.27 1.07
C LYS A 73 -7.19 7.35 0.66
N ARG A 74 -7.47 6.34 -0.18
CA ARG A 74 -6.50 5.31 -0.63
C ARG A 74 -6.43 5.22 -2.15
N THR A 75 -6.69 6.32 -2.83
CA THR A 75 -6.55 6.43 -4.28
C THR A 75 -5.67 7.62 -4.62
N GLY A 76 -4.71 7.41 -5.53
CA GLY A 76 -3.76 8.42 -5.93
C GLY A 76 -3.32 8.24 -7.38
N THR A 77 -2.62 9.24 -7.88
CA THR A 77 -2.13 9.34 -9.27
C THR A 77 -0.61 9.15 -9.37
N HIS A 78 0.03 8.79 -8.25
CA HIS A 78 1.48 8.66 -8.11
C HIS A 78 1.82 7.37 -7.37
N GLU A 79 2.96 6.78 -7.72
CA GLU A 79 3.47 5.54 -7.11
C GLU A 79 3.68 5.69 -5.59
N ASN A 80 4.16 6.86 -5.16
CA ASN A 80 4.34 7.20 -3.75
C ASN A 80 3.26 8.18 -3.27
N PHE A 81 2.00 7.94 -3.62
CA PHE A 81 0.91 8.67 -2.97
C PHE A 81 0.98 8.35 -1.47
N ALA A 82 1.12 9.38 -0.65
CA ALA A 82 1.08 9.25 0.81
C ALA A 82 -0.34 8.90 1.22
N GLY A 83 -0.71 7.63 1.08
CA GLY A 83 -1.89 7.08 1.70
C GLY A 83 -1.77 7.14 3.23
N PRO A 84 -2.73 6.57 3.96
CA PRO A 84 -2.69 6.48 5.42
C PRO A 84 -1.58 5.55 5.94
N ASP A 85 -0.45 5.40 5.25
CA ASP A 85 0.60 4.43 5.57
C ASP A 85 1.12 4.59 7.01
N LYS A 86 1.16 5.82 7.51
CA LYS A 86 1.50 6.12 8.91
C LYS A 86 0.54 5.51 9.93
N GLU A 87 -0.72 5.28 9.56
CA GLU A 87 -1.74 4.71 10.43
C GLU A 87 -1.48 3.23 10.71
N TYR A 88 -0.78 2.51 9.82
CA TYR A 88 -0.38 1.11 10.06
C TYR A 88 0.87 0.98 10.94
N VAL A 89 1.58 2.07 11.23
CA VAL A 89 2.77 2.03 12.10
C VAL A 89 2.34 1.69 13.53
N GLY A 90 2.97 0.67 14.11
CA GLY A 90 2.68 0.23 15.47
C GLY A 90 3.32 -1.10 15.85
N VAL A 91 3.17 -1.47 17.11
CA VAL A 91 3.49 -2.79 17.65
C VAL A 91 2.17 -3.54 17.83
N TYR A 92 2.11 -4.75 17.28
CA TYR A 92 0.93 -5.60 17.28
C TYR A 92 1.23 -6.88 18.04
N LEU A 93 0.51 -7.15 19.13
CA LEU A 93 0.70 -8.33 19.97
C LEU A 93 -0.41 -9.35 19.71
N ASN A 94 -0.06 -10.64 19.67
CA ASN A 94 -1.09 -11.67 19.68
C ASN A 94 -1.85 -11.66 21.02
N HIS A 95 -2.97 -12.38 21.07
CA HIS A 95 -3.84 -12.42 22.25
C HIS A 95 -3.12 -12.81 23.55
N VAL A 96 -2.10 -13.67 23.46
CA VAL A 96 -1.32 -14.15 24.62
C VAL A 96 -0.19 -13.17 24.99
N GLY A 97 0.21 -12.28 24.09
CA GLY A 97 1.32 -11.34 24.28
C GLY A 97 2.71 -11.97 24.15
N THR A 98 2.82 -13.15 23.54
CA THR A 98 4.10 -13.88 23.35
C THR A 98 4.76 -13.58 22.02
N VAL A 99 3.97 -13.23 21.01
CA VAL A 99 4.43 -12.90 19.66
C VAL A 99 4.01 -11.47 19.36
N HIS A 100 4.94 -10.69 18.84
CA HIS A 100 4.70 -9.34 18.37
C HIS A 100 5.26 -9.10 16.97
N ILE A 101 4.56 -8.23 16.26
CA ILE A 101 4.89 -7.77 14.92
C ILE A 101 4.98 -6.26 14.99
N ASP A 102 6.14 -5.72 14.64
CA ASP A 102 6.33 -4.27 14.59
C ASP A 102 6.20 -3.82 13.12
N VAL A 103 5.44 -2.76 12.91
CA VAL A 103 5.31 -2.09 11.62
C VAL A 103 5.92 -0.70 11.77
N SER A 104 6.87 -0.36 10.91
CA SER A 104 7.60 0.91 10.94
C SER A 104 7.63 1.57 9.58
N LEU A 105 7.76 2.90 9.55
CA LEU A 105 7.88 3.67 8.31
C LEU A 105 9.27 4.31 8.26
N THR A 106 10.08 3.91 7.27
CA THR A 106 11.44 4.46 7.06
C THR A 106 11.55 4.93 5.61
N ASP A 107 11.91 6.20 5.39
CA ASP A 107 12.05 6.81 4.05
C ASP A 107 10.83 6.61 3.12
N GLY A 108 9.63 6.57 3.71
CA GLY A 108 8.37 6.35 2.97
C GLY A 108 8.04 4.89 2.67
N GLN A 109 8.90 3.93 3.07
CA GLN A 109 8.66 2.50 2.96
C GLN A 109 8.17 1.93 4.29
N LEU A 110 7.02 1.27 4.29
CA LEU A 110 6.59 0.46 5.42
C LEU A 110 7.46 -0.79 5.53
N ASN A 111 7.82 -1.19 6.74
CA ASN A 111 8.56 -2.41 7.02
C ASN A 111 7.84 -3.19 8.11
N ILE A 112 7.76 -4.51 7.93
CA ILE A 112 7.33 -5.45 8.96
C ILE A 112 8.56 -6.07 9.65
N ILE A 113 8.49 -6.21 10.96
CA ILE A 113 9.59 -6.69 11.80
C ILE A 113 9.05 -7.76 12.75
N PHE A 114 9.53 -9.00 12.61
CA PHE A 114 9.08 -10.09 13.46
C PHE A 114 9.88 -10.11 14.78
N GLN A 115 9.17 -10.12 15.91
CA GLN A 115 9.76 -10.07 17.26
C GLN A 115 10.72 -8.88 17.49
N GLY A 116 10.57 -7.82 16.70
CA GLY A 116 11.47 -6.66 16.76
C GLY A 116 12.95 -7.00 16.52
N LEU A 117 13.23 -8.12 15.84
CA LEU A 117 14.58 -8.61 15.58
C LEU A 117 15.18 -7.88 14.37
N PRO A 118 16.42 -7.36 14.46
CA PRO A 118 17.05 -6.63 13.35
C PRO A 118 17.23 -7.45 12.06
N ASP A 119 17.40 -8.77 12.17
CA ASP A 119 17.56 -9.67 11.02
C ASP A 119 16.22 -10.05 10.36
N GLU A 120 15.09 -9.68 10.99
CA GLU A 120 13.74 -10.02 10.55
C GLU A 120 12.94 -8.81 10.09
N VAL A 121 13.64 -7.82 9.53
CA VAL A 121 13.05 -6.63 8.89
C VAL A 121 12.80 -6.91 7.41
N TRP A 122 11.57 -6.72 6.97
CA TRP A 122 11.15 -6.94 5.58
C TRP A 122 10.35 -5.75 5.06
N PRO A 123 10.59 -5.28 3.82
CA PRO A 123 9.74 -4.29 3.18
C PRO A 123 8.29 -4.80 3.09
N LEU A 124 7.34 -3.92 3.39
CA LEU A 124 5.93 -4.20 3.36
C LEU A 124 5.29 -3.40 2.21
N HIS A 125 4.86 -4.10 1.16
CA HIS A 125 4.32 -3.51 -0.05
C HIS A 125 2.81 -3.62 -0.06
N HIS A 126 2.12 -2.55 -0.46
CA HIS A 126 0.68 -2.58 -0.63
C HIS A 126 0.28 -3.64 -1.66
N TRP A 127 -0.70 -4.48 -1.32
CA TRP A 127 -1.25 -5.48 -2.22
C TRP A 127 -2.64 -5.04 -2.72
N GLU A 128 -3.62 -4.98 -1.82
CA GLU A 128 -5.00 -4.64 -2.13
C GLU A 128 -5.74 -4.29 -0.84
N HIS A 129 -6.57 -3.25 -0.83
CA HIS A 129 -7.23 -2.78 0.38
C HIS A 129 -6.21 -2.73 1.54
N ASP A 130 -6.61 -3.02 2.77
CA ASP A 130 -5.72 -3.03 3.94
C ASP A 130 -4.85 -4.29 4.02
N ILE A 131 -4.57 -4.90 2.86
CA ILE A 131 -3.68 -6.06 2.73
C ILE A 131 -2.35 -5.61 2.15
N PHE A 132 -1.29 -5.99 2.82
CA PHE A 132 0.08 -5.76 2.39
C PHE A 132 0.80 -7.10 2.27
N THR A 133 1.86 -7.13 1.47
CA THR A 133 2.75 -8.28 1.35
C THR A 133 4.18 -7.94 1.69
N TRP A 134 4.83 -8.87 2.38
CA TRP A 134 6.27 -8.83 2.64
C TRP A 134 7.02 -9.89 1.83
N LEU A 135 6.40 -10.38 0.75
CA LEU A 135 7.01 -11.38 -0.14
C LEU A 135 8.39 -10.89 -0.62
N PRO A 136 9.47 -11.61 -0.28
CA PRO A 136 10.81 -11.17 -0.68
C PRO A 136 11.03 -11.28 -2.18
N GLU A 137 11.97 -10.49 -2.70
CA GLU A 137 12.31 -10.43 -4.13
C GLU A 137 12.73 -11.79 -4.72
N SER A 138 13.25 -12.70 -3.90
CA SER A 138 13.67 -14.02 -4.34
C SER A 138 13.56 -15.08 -3.26
N ARG A 139 13.47 -16.33 -3.70
CA ARG A 139 13.57 -17.51 -2.83
C ARG A 139 14.91 -17.56 -2.06
N ASP A 140 15.98 -17.08 -2.68
CA ASP A 140 17.30 -17.04 -2.06
C ASP A 140 17.34 -16.03 -0.90
N ALA A 141 16.64 -14.90 -1.02
CA ALA A 141 16.49 -13.95 0.09
C ALA A 141 15.79 -14.62 1.29
N VAL A 142 14.71 -15.38 1.08
CA VAL A 142 14.03 -16.16 2.12
C VAL A 142 14.97 -17.18 2.75
N ALA A 143 15.66 -17.97 1.93
CA ALA A 143 16.56 -19.04 2.38
C ALA A 143 17.77 -18.50 3.15
N SER A 144 18.33 -17.36 2.73
CA SER A 144 19.49 -16.73 3.38
C SER A 144 19.23 -16.33 4.84
N ARG A 145 17.95 -16.13 5.20
CA ARG A 145 17.50 -15.83 6.56
C ARG A 145 16.91 -17.04 7.30
N GLY A 146 17.12 -18.25 6.77
CA GLY A 146 16.69 -19.49 7.42
C GLY A 146 15.18 -19.75 7.42
N ARG A 147 14.40 -19.03 6.60
CA ARG A 147 12.95 -19.21 6.49
C ARG A 147 12.57 -20.34 5.53
N PHE A 148 11.41 -20.95 5.76
CA PHE A 148 10.85 -21.96 4.87
C PHE A 148 10.48 -21.36 3.50
N THR A 149 10.93 -22.00 2.42
CA THR A 149 10.76 -21.48 1.06
C THR A 149 9.54 -22.05 0.31
N PHE A 150 8.69 -22.80 0.98
CA PHE A 150 7.56 -23.53 0.36
C PHE A 150 6.20 -23.05 0.87
N GLN A 151 6.18 -21.91 1.58
CA GLN A 151 4.96 -21.33 2.10
C GLN A 151 4.03 -20.87 0.97
N SER A 152 2.72 -20.94 1.22
CA SER A 152 1.71 -20.43 0.28
C SER A 152 1.81 -18.90 0.16
N PRO A 153 1.23 -18.29 -0.90
CA PRO A 153 1.23 -16.84 -1.05
C PRO A 153 0.59 -16.10 0.14
N ASP A 154 -0.40 -16.69 0.80
CA ASP A 154 -1.12 -16.05 1.91
C ASP A 154 -0.26 -15.91 3.17
N TYR A 155 0.76 -16.76 3.34
CA TYR A 155 1.76 -16.59 4.39
C TYR A 155 2.51 -15.25 4.30
N TYR A 156 2.70 -14.73 3.08
CA TYR A 156 3.41 -13.48 2.86
C TYR A 156 2.48 -12.27 2.90
N LYS A 157 1.21 -12.43 3.30
CA LYS A 157 0.23 -11.35 3.39
C LYS A 157 -0.07 -11.01 4.83
N ILE A 158 -0.31 -9.73 5.06
CA ILE A 158 -0.75 -9.15 6.33
C ILE A 158 -2.02 -8.37 6.03
N LYS A 159 -3.11 -8.72 6.70
CA LYS A 159 -4.38 -8.00 6.57
C LYS A 159 -4.56 -7.14 7.80
N PHE A 160 -4.56 -5.82 7.67
CA PHE A 160 -4.88 -4.92 8.77
C PHE A 160 -6.38 -4.88 9.02
N GLY A 161 -6.77 -4.91 10.29
CA GLY A 161 -8.11 -4.69 10.76
C GLY A 161 -8.33 -3.22 11.05
N ILE A 162 -9.33 -2.64 10.38
CA ILE A 162 -9.74 -1.25 10.53
C ILE A 162 -11.08 -1.23 11.27
N SER A 163 -11.19 -0.40 12.29
CA SER A 163 -12.43 -0.16 13.02
C SER A 163 -13.43 0.67 12.21
N ASP A 164 -14.67 0.73 12.68
CA ASP A 164 -15.75 1.50 12.03
C ASP A 164 -15.45 3.01 11.96
N ASP A 165 -14.62 3.54 12.88
CA ASP A 165 -14.16 4.93 12.87
C ASP A 165 -12.86 5.15 12.05
N GLY A 166 -12.40 4.11 11.35
CA GLY A 166 -11.30 4.19 10.40
C GLY A 166 -9.90 4.05 11.00
N GLN A 167 -9.78 3.55 12.24
CA GLN A 167 -8.48 3.37 12.90
C GLN A 167 -7.94 1.95 12.67
N VAL A 168 -6.62 1.84 12.46
CA VAL A 168 -5.95 0.54 12.41
C VAL A 168 -5.82 -0.02 13.83
N GLU A 169 -6.56 -1.08 14.15
CA GLU A 169 -6.59 -1.68 15.49
C GLU A 169 -5.88 -3.04 15.56
N SER A 170 -5.78 -3.75 14.45
CA SER A 170 -5.22 -5.09 14.42
C SER A 170 -4.54 -5.42 13.10
N LEU A 171 -3.88 -6.57 13.06
CA LEU A 171 -3.53 -7.27 11.84
C LEU A 171 -3.74 -8.77 12.00
N THR A 172 -4.08 -9.44 10.91
CA THR A 172 -4.22 -10.89 10.81
C THR A 172 -3.10 -11.45 9.96
N TRP A 173 -2.44 -12.51 10.43
CA TRP A 173 -1.36 -13.19 9.71
C TRP A 173 -1.56 -14.70 9.70
N ILE A 174 -1.52 -15.30 8.50
CA ILE A 174 -1.58 -16.76 8.30
C ILE A 174 -0.15 -17.32 8.37
N HIS A 175 0.42 -17.40 9.58
CA HIS A 175 1.79 -17.92 9.77
C HIS A 175 1.86 -19.44 9.90
N GLU A 176 0.75 -20.06 10.30
CA GLU A 176 0.59 -21.50 10.49
C GLU A 176 -0.58 -22.01 9.65
N GLY A 177 -0.60 -21.71 8.35
CA GLY A 177 -1.78 -21.91 7.49
C GLY A 177 -2.32 -23.34 7.38
N TRP A 178 -1.53 -24.35 7.76
CA TRP A 178 -2.03 -25.73 7.89
C TRP A 178 -2.89 -25.94 9.15
N ASN A 179 -2.57 -25.22 10.23
CA ASN A 179 -3.20 -25.37 11.53
C ASN A 179 -4.25 -24.28 11.80
N VAL A 180 -4.01 -23.07 11.29
CA VAL A 180 -4.84 -21.87 11.47
C VAL A 180 -5.03 -21.19 10.10
N PRO A 181 -5.91 -21.74 9.25
CA PRO A 181 -6.08 -21.26 7.88
C PRO A 181 -6.70 -19.85 7.79
N GLU A 182 -7.45 -19.43 8.81
CA GLU A 182 -7.99 -18.06 8.91
C GLU A 182 -6.94 -17.03 9.37
N GLY A 183 -5.83 -17.50 9.94
CA GLY A 183 -4.76 -16.69 10.52
C GLY A 183 -4.95 -16.37 12.01
N GLU A 184 -3.89 -15.83 12.61
CA GLU A 184 -3.91 -15.32 13.99
C GLU A 184 -4.03 -13.80 13.97
N ASP A 185 -4.84 -13.27 14.90
CA ASP A 185 -5.01 -11.83 15.08
C ASP A 185 -4.02 -11.26 16.10
N PHE A 186 -3.45 -10.11 15.75
CA PHE A 186 -2.54 -9.32 16.54
C PHE A 186 -3.12 -7.92 16.73
N PHE A 187 -3.17 -7.44 17.97
CA PHE A 187 -3.80 -6.18 18.34
C PHE A 187 -2.76 -5.10 18.57
N LYS A 188 -3.04 -3.90 18.05
CA LYS A 188 -2.14 -2.75 18.14
C LYS A 188 -2.09 -2.24 19.58
N VAL A 189 -0.88 -2.16 20.15
CA VAL A 189 -0.68 -1.73 21.55
C VAL A 189 0.11 -0.43 21.71
N GLY A 190 0.63 0.13 20.62
CA GLY A 190 1.36 1.39 20.65
C GLY A 190 2.24 1.61 19.41
N THR A 191 2.99 2.71 19.39
CA THR A 191 3.91 3.09 18.30
C THR A 191 5.40 2.98 18.66
N GLN A 192 5.71 2.56 19.89
CA GLN A 192 7.06 2.28 20.36
C GLN A 192 7.08 0.90 21.02
N LYS A 193 8.24 0.21 20.98
CA LYS A 193 8.44 -1.07 21.69
C LYS A 193 8.06 -0.90 23.16
N ALA A 194 6.94 -1.49 23.57
CA ALA A 194 6.68 -1.69 24.98
C ALA A 194 7.76 -2.63 25.52
N THR A 195 8.59 -2.12 26.43
CA THR A 195 9.67 -2.94 27.01
C THR A 195 9.05 -4.12 27.75
N GLN A 196 9.65 -5.31 27.63
CA GLN A 196 9.20 -6.57 28.27
C GLN A 196 8.89 -6.47 29.78
N LYS A 197 9.29 -5.39 30.46
CA LYS A 197 8.99 -5.12 31.87
C LYS A 197 7.55 -4.70 32.17
N GLU A 198 6.78 -4.24 31.19
CA GLU A 198 5.42 -3.70 31.45
C GLU A 198 4.31 -4.75 31.45
N PHE A 199 4.54 -5.93 30.86
CA PHE A 199 3.52 -6.98 30.70
C PHE A 199 3.49 -8.04 31.80
N GLY A 200 4.46 -8.03 32.73
CA GLY A 200 4.51 -9.00 33.83
C GLY A 200 3.43 -8.82 34.91
N GLN A 201 2.46 -7.90 34.74
CA GLN A 201 1.47 -7.56 35.78
C GLN A 201 0.03 -7.36 35.28
N GLN A 202 -0.31 -7.69 34.03
CA GLN A 202 -1.70 -7.57 33.58
C GLN A 202 -2.37 -8.95 33.55
N GLU A 203 -3.48 -9.07 34.29
CA GLU A 203 -4.36 -10.24 34.25
C GLU A 203 -4.93 -10.43 32.83
N PRO A 204 -5.17 -11.68 32.39
CA PRO A 204 -5.71 -11.96 31.08
C PRO A 204 -7.05 -11.23 30.86
N LEU A 205 -7.18 -10.60 29.70
CA LEU A 205 -8.43 -9.97 29.27
C LEU A 205 -9.55 -11.02 29.30
N GLN A 206 -10.57 -10.78 30.14
CA GLN A 206 -11.72 -11.67 30.22
C GLN A 206 -12.50 -11.62 28.91
N GLY A 207 -12.45 -12.72 28.15
CA GLY A 207 -13.27 -12.91 26.97
C GLY A 207 -14.78 -12.88 27.30
N PRO A 208 -15.65 -12.62 26.31
CA PRO A 208 -17.08 -12.53 26.54
C PRO A 208 -17.61 -13.87 27.06
N LYS A 209 -18.37 -13.81 28.17
CA LYS A 209 -19.10 -14.97 28.69
C LYS A 209 -20.15 -15.38 27.66
N LEU A 210 -19.96 -16.56 27.08
CA LEU A 210 -20.99 -17.23 26.30
C LEU A 210 -22.17 -17.54 27.22
N SER A 211 -23.34 -17.02 26.87
CA SER A 211 -24.65 -17.32 27.47
C SER A 211 -25.24 -18.60 26.89
#